data_AF-A0A2D5QHY5-F1
#
_entry.id   AF-A0A2D5QHY5-F1
#
_cell.length_a   1.000
_cell.length_b   1.000
_cell.length_c   1.000
_cell.angle_alpha   90.00
_cell.angle_beta   90.00
_cell.angle_gamma   90.00
#
_symmetry.space_group_name_H-M   'P 1'
#
loop_
_entity.id
_entity.type
_entity.pdbx_description
1 polymer ?
#
loop_
_entity_poly.entity_id
_entity_poly.type
_entity_poly.pdbx_seq_one_letter_code
_entity_poly.pdbx_strand_id
1 'polypeptide(L)'
;MKLLRIHPDYIGATLSSLCMLHCFLTPILFITQAHMSTAPGWWQPLNFVFLLLSFLAINRSIKNSSNQLIKVLFYIFWSILAFLLISEEFEILHLPEVITYATGFSLAFLHIYNKKYCQCEDEECCVENKN
;
A
#
# COMPACT_ATOMS: atom_id res chain seq x y z
N MET A 1 -25.55 -11.47 11.14
CA MET A 1 -24.67 -11.35 9.96
C MET A 1 -23.24 -11.59 10.41
N LYS A 2 -22.62 -12.71 10.02
CA LYS A 2 -21.17 -12.92 10.24
C LYS A 2 -20.46 -11.92 9.33
N LEU A 3 -20.13 -10.74 9.88
CA LEU A 3 -19.21 -9.82 9.20
C LEU A 3 -17.92 -10.60 9.02
N LEU A 4 -17.57 -10.91 7.77
CA LEU A 4 -16.26 -11.41 7.40
C LEU A 4 -15.24 -10.44 8.02
N ARG A 5 -14.61 -10.88 9.12
CA ARG A 5 -13.57 -10.12 9.85
C ARG A 5 -12.30 -10.17 9.00
N ILE A 6 -12.35 -9.52 7.83
CA ILE A 6 -11.21 -9.41 6.93
C ILE A 6 -10.20 -8.51 7.64
N HIS A 7 -9.05 -9.08 7.97
CA HIS A 7 -8.01 -8.35 8.68
C HIS A 7 -7.55 -7.14 7.85
N PRO A 8 -7.43 -5.95 8.48
CA PRO A 8 -7.04 -4.73 7.79
C PRO A 8 -5.68 -4.86 7.09
N ASP A 9 -4.78 -5.69 7.63
CA ASP A 9 -3.48 -6.00 7.01
C ASP A 9 -3.59 -6.77 5.69
N TYR A 10 -4.58 -7.65 5.56
CA TYR A 10 -4.80 -8.34 4.29
C TYR A 10 -5.28 -7.35 3.22
N ILE A 11 -6.20 -6.47 3.59
CA ILE A 11 -6.70 -5.40 2.72
C ILE A 11 -5.56 -4.43 2.35
N GLY A 12 -4.73 -4.03 3.31
CA GLY A 12 -3.58 -3.16 3.06
C GLY A 12 -2.55 -3.78 2.12
N ALA A 13 -2.24 -5.06 2.30
CA ALA A 13 -1.33 -5.80 1.43
C ALA A 13 -1.87 -5.94 -0.01
N THR A 14 -3.16 -6.26 -0.16
CA THR A 14 -3.77 -6.38 -1.50
C THR A 14 -3.87 -5.04 -2.20
N LEU A 15 -4.25 -3.96 -1.50
CA LEU A 15 -4.32 -2.62 -2.07
C LEU A 15 -2.94 -2.10 -2.49
N SER A 16 -1.91 -2.32 -1.67
CA SER A 16 -0.53 -1.93 -2.00
C SER A 16 -0.02 -2.69 -3.23
N SER A 17 -0.32 -3.99 -3.31
CA SER A 17 0.04 -4.81 -4.48
C SER A 17 -0.72 -4.40 -5.73
N LEU A 18 -2.01 -4.07 -5.61
CA LEU A 18 -2.84 -3.64 -6.73
C LEU A 18 -2.41 -2.27 -7.27
N CYS A 19 -1.99 -1.35 -6.38
CA CYS A 19 -1.38 -0.08 -6.76
C CYS A 19 -0.09 -0.30 -7.56
N MET A 20 0.81 -1.18 -7.09
CA MET A 20 2.02 -1.51 -7.84
C MET A 20 1.73 -2.14 -9.20
N LEU A 21 0.80 -3.10 -9.26
CA LEU A 21 0.39 -3.73 -10.51
C LEU A 21 -0.22 -2.72 -11.47
N HIS A 22 -1.05 -1.80 -10.98
CA HIS A 22 -1.59 -0.71 -11.79
C HIS A 22 -0.47 0.15 -12.36
N CYS A 23 0.45 0.65 -11.54
CA CYS A 23 1.60 1.44 -12.00
C CYS A 23 2.42 0.70 -13.05
N PHE A 24 2.66 -0.62 -12.89
CA PHE A 24 3.42 -1.42 -13.85
C PHE A 24 2.68 -1.67 -15.16
N LEU A 25 1.37 -1.91 -15.10
CA LEU A 25 0.56 -2.20 -16.29
C LEU A 25 0.25 -0.94 -17.10
N THR A 26 0.16 0.24 -16.46
CA THR A 26 -0.14 1.52 -17.13
C THR A 26 0.76 1.79 -18.35
N PRO A 27 2.10 1.84 -18.24
CA PRO A 27 2.96 2.11 -19.40
C PRO A 27 2.83 1.01 -20.46
N ILE A 28 2.71 -0.26 -20.06
CA ILE A 28 2.58 -1.39 -20.99
C ILE A 28 1.30 -1.28 -21.81
N LEU A 29 0.16 -1.01 -21.15
CA LEU A 29 -1.14 -0.89 -21.81
C LEU A 29 -1.16 0.31 -22.78
N PHE A 30 -0.60 1.46 -22.39
CA PHE A 30 -0.62 2.65 -23.24
C PHE A 30 0.41 2.64 -24.38
N ILE A 31 1.53 1.90 -24.25
CA ILE A 31 2.41 1.63 -25.39
C ILE A 31 1.70 0.79 -26.45
N THR A 32 0.95 -0.24 -26.05
CA THR A 32 0.25 -1.12 -27.00
C THR A 32 -0.96 -0.45 -27.66
N GLN A 33 -1.54 0.56 -27.01
CA GLN A 33 -2.68 1.33 -27.52
C GLN A 33 -2.25 2.66 -28.12
N ALA A 34 -1.11 2.71 -28.83
CA ALA A 34 -0.59 3.93 -29.46
C ALA A 34 -1.60 4.67 -30.39
N HIS A 35 -2.67 3.99 -30.83
CA HIS A 35 -3.76 4.59 -31.62
C HIS A 35 -4.82 5.33 -30.77
N MET A 36 -4.86 5.10 -29.46
CA MET A 36 -5.66 5.86 -28.49
C MET A 36 -4.74 6.90 -27.87
N SER A 37 -4.82 8.15 -28.36
CA SER A 37 -3.89 9.24 -28.01
C SER A 37 -3.90 9.63 -26.53
N THR A 38 -4.83 9.09 -25.73
CA THR A 38 -5.01 9.42 -24.32
C THR A 38 -5.52 8.21 -23.53
N ALA A 39 -5.06 8.11 -22.28
CA ALA A 39 -5.62 7.16 -21.33
C ALA A 39 -7.11 7.46 -21.06
N PRO A 40 -7.96 6.44 -20.80
CA PRO A 40 -9.32 6.67 -20.36
C PRO A 40 -9.30 7.54 -19.09
N GLY A 41 -10.12 8.60 -19.03
CA GLY A 41 -10.11 9.55 -17.90
C GLY A 41 -10.43 8.95 -16.51
N TRP A 42 -10.80 7.68 -16.44
CA TRP A 42 -11.03 6.92 -15.20
C TRP A 42 -9.80 6.15 -14.71
N TRP A 43 -8.72 6.11 -15.49
CA TRP A 43 -7.52 5.32 -15.20
C TRP A 43 -6.62 6.01 -14.16
N GLN A 44 -6.27 7.28 -14.38
CA GLN A 44 -5.53 8.12 -13.42
C GLN A 44 -6.12 8.18 -12.00
N PRO A 45 -7.44 8.45 -11.79
CA PRO A 45 -7.99 8.57 -10.44
C PRO A 45 -7.91 7.28 -9.61
N LEU A 46 -7.66 6.13 -10.24
CA LEU A 46 -7.52 4.85 -9.55
C LEU A 46 -6.32 4.84 -8.58
N ASN A 47 -5.23 5.52 -8.92
CA ASN A 47 -4.06 5.72 -8.06
C ASN A 47 -4.44 6.37 -6.72
N PHE A 48 -5.23 7.45 -6.79
CA PHE A 48 -5.70 8.16 -5.61
C PHE A 48 -6.64 7.31 -4.75
N VAL A 49 -7.51 6.51 -5.38
CA VAL A 49 -8.40 5.58 -4.67
C VAL A 49 -7.59 4.53 -3.90
N PHE A 50 -6.58 3.92 -4.54
CA PHE A 50 -5.73 2.94 -3.86
C PHE A 50 -4.92 3.56 -2.72
N LEU A 51 -4.40 4.77 -2.91
CA LEU A 51 -3.66 5.50 -1.88
C LEU A 51 -4.52 5.81 -0.65
N LEU A 52 -5.77 6.24 -0.87
CA LEU A 52 -6.73 6.53 0.19
C LEU A 52 -7.14 5.26 0.95
N LEU A 53 -7.42 4.18 0.24
CA LEU A 53 -7.76 2.91 0.87
C LEU A 53 -6.57 2.32 1.65
N SER A 54 -5.35 2.49 1.14
CA SER A 54 -4.11 2.11 1.84
C SER A 54 -3.96 2.87 3.16
N PHE A 55 -4.22 4.19 3.17
CA PHE A 55 -4.21 4.99 4.39
C PHE A 55 -5.20 4.47 5.45
N LEU A 56 -6.41 4.10 5.03
CA LEU A 56 -7.41 3.52 5.92
C LEU A 56 -6.96 2.16 6.49
N ALA A 57 -6.33 1.33 5.65
CA ALA A 57 -5.77 0.05 6.08
C ALA A 57 -4.65 0.24 7.12
N ILE A 58 -3.74 1.18 6.88
CA ILE A 58 -2.66 1.56 7.81
C ILE A 58 -3.23 2.05 9.14
N ASN A 59 -4.19 2.97 9.13
CA ASN A 59 -4.78 3.50 10.37
C ASN A 59 -5.44 2.41 11.22
N ARG A 60 -6.03 1.39 10.59
CA ARG A 60 -6.57 0.23 11.31
C ARG A 60 -5.46 -0.71 11.80
N SER A 61 -4.44 -0.94 10.99
CA SER A 61 -3.28 -1.78 11.32
C SER A 61 -2.48 -1.24 12.50
N ILE A 62 -2.25 0.08 12.53
CA ILE A 62 -1.55 0.81 13.60
C ILE A 62 -2.29 0.76 14.94
N LYS A 63 -3.62 0.73 14.93
CA LYS A 63 -4.44 0.58 16.14
C LYS A 63 -4.30 -0.82 16.77
N ASN A 64 -4.13 -1.85 15.94
CA ASN A 64 -3.97 -3.23 16.41
C ASN A 64 -2.51 -3.61 16.72
N SER A 65 -1.55 -2.81 16.25
CA SER A 65 -0.12 -3.07 16.44
C SER A 65 0.39 -2.55 17.79
N SER A 66 1.18 -3.35 18.49
CA SER A 66 1.83 -2.96 19.76
C SER A 66 3.16 -2.21 19.55
N ASN A 67 3.82 -2.40 18.40
CA ASN A 67 5.17 -1.87 18.17
C ASN A 67 5.13 -0.47 17.54
N GLN A 68 5.65 0.52 18.26
CA GLN A 68 5.73 1.92 17.80
C GLN A 68 6.59 2.10 16.53
N LEU A 69 7.64 1.28 16.33
CA LEU A 69 8.49 1.37 15.15
C LEU A 69 7.70 1.07 13.87
N ILE A 70 6.91 -0.02 13.87
CA ILE A 70 6.10 -0.42 12.72
C ILE A 70 5.10 0.69 12.34
N LYS A 71 4.52 1.36 13.34
CA LYS A 71 3.61 2.50 13.13
C LYS A 71 4.29 3.64 12.39
N VAL A 72 5.51 4.00 12.82
CA VAL A 72 6.30 5.06 12.18
C VAL A 72 6.67 4.67 10.75
N LEU A 73 7.14 3.44 10.53
CA LEU A 73 7.49 2.96 9.18
C LEU A 73 6.28 3.01 8.23
N PHE A 74 5.10 2.59 8.67
CA PHE A 74 3.89 2.65 7.83
C PHE A 74 3.61 4.06 7.33
N TYR A 75 3.62 5.07 8.21
CA TYR A 75 3.40 6.45 7.80
C TYR A 75 4.50 6.97 6.88
N ILE A 76 5.78 6.67 7.17
CA ILE A 76 6.90 7.09 6.32
C ILE A 76 6.76 6.54 4.91
N PHE A 77 6.62 5.22 4.75
CA PHE A 77 6.51 4.62 3.43
C PHE A 77 5.25 5.06 2.70
N TRP A 78 4.11 5.22 3.40
CA TRP A 78 2.89 5.74 2.79
C TRP A 78 3.04 7.18 2.33
N SER A 79 3.68 8.06 3.12
CA SER A 79 3.93 9.44 2.71
C SER A 79 4.87 9.53 1.51
N ILE A 80 5.91 8.68 1.44
CA ILE A 80 6.79 8.59 0.28
C ILE A 80 5.98 8.14 -0.95
N LEU A 81 5.16 7.09 -0.83
CA LEU A 81 4.34 6.60 -1.94
C LEU A 81 3.36 7.66 -2.43
N ALA A 82 2.68 8.35 -1.51
CA ALA A 82 1.77 9.44 -1.81
C ALA A 82 2.47 10.57 -2.58
N PHE A 83 3.65 10.99 -2.10
CA PHE A 83 4.44 12.04 -2.73
C PHE A 83 4.87 11.65 -4.15
N LEU A 84 5.32 10.41 -4.36
CA LEU A 84 5.73 9.92 -5.67
C LEU A 84 4.56 9.91 -6.66
N LEU A 85 3.41 9.32 -6.28
CA LEU A 85 2.21 9.29 -7.14
C LEU A 85 1.71 10.69 -7.48
N ILE A 86 1.62 11.59 -6.51
CA ILE A 86 1.17 12.96 -6.75
C ILE A 86 2.17 13.71 -7.66
N SER A 87 3.47 13.53 -7.43
CA SER A 87 4.49 14.20 -8.25
C SER A 87 4.45 13.76 -9.70
N GLU A 88 4.14 12.48 -9.95
CA GLU A 88 3.98 11.90 -11.28
C GLU A 88 2.71 12.42 -11.97
N GLU A 89 1.56 12.40 -11.28
CA GLU A 89 0.27 12.85 -11.84
C GLU A 89 0.24 14.35 -12.20
N PHE A 90 0.97 15.19 -11.46
CA PHE A 90 1.09 16.62 -11.73
C PHE A 90 2.33 16.97 -12.58
N GLU A 91 3.09 15.97 -13.06
CA GLU A 91 4.34 16.13 -13.82
C GLU A 91 5.36 17.09 -13.16
N ILE A 92 5.35 17.18 -11.82
CA ILE A 92 6.19 18.13 -11.07
C ILE A 92 7.65 17.69 -11.12
N LEU A 93 7.88 16.37 -10.99
CA LEU A 93 9.21 15.77 -10.97
C LEU A 93 9.19 14.45 -11.75
N HIS A 94 10.10 14.31 -12.72
CA HIS A 94 10.35 13.03 -13.39
C HIS A 94 11.26 12.16 -12.52
N LEU A 95 10.65 11.46 -11.56
CA LEU A 95 11.31 10.47 -10.72
C LEU A 95 11.25 9.09 -11.39
N PRO A 96 12.27 8.24 -11.18
CA PRO A 96 12.24 6.88 -11.70
C PRO A 96 11.16 6.05 -10.99
N GLU A 97 10.28 5.43 -11.77
CA GLU A 97 9.17 4.59 -11.29
C GLU A 97 9.63 3.43 -10.37
N VAL A 98 10.90 3.02 -10.49
CA VAL A 98 11.53 2.01 -9.63
C VAL A 98 11.36 2.35 -8.15
N ILE A 99 11.41 3.63 -7.78
CA ILE A 99 11.24 4.06 -6.39
C ILE A 99 9.79 3.85 -5.94
N THR A 100 8.82 4.14 -6.81
CA THR A 100 7.39 3.91 -6.55
C THR A 100 7.11 2.42 -6.32
N TYR A 101 7.67 1.54 -7.16
CA TYR A 101 7.55 0.09 -6.99
C TYR A 101 8.20 -0.40 -5.69
N ALA A 102 9.43 0.04 -5.41
CA ALA A 102 10.13 -0.35 -4.18
C ALA A 102 9.36 0.10 -2.91
N THR A 103 8.79 1.31 -2.95
CA THR A 103 7.98 1.86 -1.85
C THR A 103 6.69 1.07 -1.66
N GLY A 104 5.97 0.76 -2.75
CA GLY A 104 4.75 -0.05 -2.69
C GLY A 104 5.01 -1.47 -2.19
N PHE A 105 6.13 -2.08 -2.60
CA PHE A 105 6.53 -3.41 -2.14
C PHE A 105 6.84 -3.42 -0.65
N SER A 106 7.57 -2.39 -0.19
CA SER A 106 7.90 -2.21 1.22
C SER A 106 6.63 -2.09 2.07
N LEU A 107 5.64 -1.31 1.63
CA LEU A 107 4.32 -1.21 2.28
C LEU A 107 3.58 -2.55 2.35
N ALA A 108 3.55 -3.31 1.25
CA ALA A 108 2.94 -4.62 1.23
C ALA A 108 3.64 -5.59 2.20
N PHE A 109 4.98 -5.58 2.22
CA PHE A 109 5.78 -6.37 3.15
C PHE A 109 5.52 -5.97 4.60
N LEU A 110 5.42 -4.66 4.89
CA LEU A 110 5.10 -4.16 6.23
C LEU A 110 3.74 -4.63 6.73
N HIS A 111 2.71 -4.66 5.88
CA HIS A 111 1.40 -5.24 6.22
C HIS A 111 1.49 -6.73 6.55
N ILE A 112 2.25 -7.50 5.77
CA ILE A 112 2.47 -8.93 6.03
C ILE A 112 3.27 -9.13 7.32
N TYR A 113 4.28 -8.30 7.56
CA TYR A 113 5.12 -8.35 8.76
C TYR A 113 4.32 -8.02 10.03
N ASN A 114 3.53 -6.94 10.00
CA ASN A 114 2.68 -6.54 11.12
C ASN A 114 1.67 -7.64 11.48
N LYS A 115 1.06 -8.26 10.46
CA LYS A 115 0.16 -9.42 10.66
C LYS A 115 0.86 -10.58 11.35
N LYS A 116 2.11 -10.90 10.97
CA LYS A 116 2.83 -12.06 11.48
C LYS A 116 3.33 -11.91 12.92
N TYR A 117 3.66 -10.68 13.34
CA TYR A 117 4.39 -10.46 14.60
C TYR A 117 3.66 -9.59 15.64
N CYS A 118 2.53 -8.93 15.33
CA CYS A 118 1.93 -7.93 16.22
C CYS A 118 0.38 -7.84 16.17
N GLN A 119 -0.34 -8.97 16.26
CA GLN A 119 -1.80 -8.95 16.43
C GLN A 119 -2.21 -9.62 17.76
N CYS A 120 -2.26 -8.84 18.84
CA CYS A 120 -2.82 -9.27 20.11
C CYS A 120 -4.33 -8.96 20.10
N GLU A 121 -5.15 -9.92 19.70
CA GLU A 121 -6.61 -9.82 19.84
C GLU A 121 -7.21 -10.93 20.72
N ASP A 122 -6.37 -11.88 21.17
CA ASP A 122 -6.71 -12.89 22.19
C ASP A 122 -5.53 -12.99 23.19
N GLU A 123 -5.84 -13.16 24.47
CA GLU A 123 -4.95 -13.03 25.66
C GLU A 123 -3.75 -13.99 25.73
N GLU A 124 -3.40 -14.72 24.67
CA GLU A 124 -2.37 -15.78 24.67
C GLU A 124 -1.28 -15.66 23.59
N CYS A 125 -1.08 -14.50 22.95
CA CYS A 125 -0.14 -14.40 21.83
C CYS A 125 1.01 -13.40 22.05
N CYS A 126 1.91 -13.77 22.95
CA CYS A 126 3.33 -13.39 22.92
C CYS A 126 4.12 -14.67 23.17
N VAL A 127 4.87 -15.15 22.18
CA VAL A 127 5.73 -16.33 22.33
C VAL A 127 6.68 -16.09 23.50
N GLU A 128 6.65 -17.01 24.47
CA GLU A 128 7.51 -17.04 25.63
C GLU A 128 8.97 -16.79 25.27
N ASN A 129 9.62 -16.02 26.15
CA ASN A 129 11.06 -15.95 26.32
C ASN A 129 11.73 -17.29 25.98
N LYS A 130 12.73 -17.28 25.11
CA LYS A 130 13.81 -18.26 25.17
C LYS A 130 15.12 -17.55 25.48
N ASN A 131 15.47 -17.69 26.77
CA ASN A 131 16.80 -17.70 27.40
C ASN A 131 17.98 -17.16 26.59
#